data_AF-A0A623BE28-F1
#
_entry.id   AF-A0A623BE28-F1
#
_cell.length_a   1.000
_cell.length_b   1.000
_cell.length_c   1.000
_cell.angle_alpha   90.00
_cell.angle_beta   90.00
_cell.angle_gamma   90.00
#
_symmetry.space_group_name_H-M   'P 1'
#
loop_
_entity.id
_entity.type
_entity.pdbx_description
1 polymer ?
#
loop_
_entity_poly.entity_id
_entity_poly.type
_entity_poly.pdbx_seq_one_letter_code
_entity_poly.pdbx_strand_id
1 'polypeptide(L)'
;QDLAFDEKGNSHSKGFDFGEKFSGEENIDKLKVPAYAGKGEVLTHIAWNDYRIKLEYLFACNSKEVKFYNATEGGARINFTEELSFKECCEKLLTKEKPKFELPKSLTKNRSDKLLVKFKEKIQKDQDNAKRFLNDALALKQILE
;
A
#
# COMPACT_ATOMS: atom_id res chain seq x y z
N GLN A 1 -3.36 1.65 10.11
CA GLN A 1 -3.90 2.28 8.88
C GLN A 1 -4.71 3.46 9.36
N ASP A 2 -4.34 4.68 8.98
CA ASP A 2 -4.98 5.86 9.59
C ASP A 2 -6.44 5.98 9.17
N LEU A 3 -6.76 5.62 7.91
CA LEU A 3 -8.12 5.67 7.33
C LEU A 3 -8.79 7.03 7.55
N ALA A 4 -7.96 8.07 7.58
CA ALA A 4 -8.32 9.43 7.88
C ALA A 4 -7.26 10.37 7.28
N PHE A 5 -7.66 11.62 7.06
CA PHE A 5 -6.74 12.70 6.73
C PHE A 5 -6.06 13.22 8.00
N ASP A 6 -4.86 13.80 7.85
CA ASP A 6 -4.25 14.58 8.93
C ASP A 6 -4.97 15.92 9.14
N GLU A 7 -4.55 16.68 10.16
CA GLU A 7 -5.13 18.00 10.49
C GLU A 7 -5.01 19.03 9.37
N LYS A 8 -4.08 18.85 8.42
CA LYS A 8 -3.88 19.71 7.25
C LYS A 8 -4.65 19.21 6.02
N GLY A 9 -5.36 18.09 6.15
CA GLY A 9 -6.09 17.45 5.07
C GLY A 9 -5.20 16.63 4.13
N ASN A 10 -3.99 16.29 4.54
CA ASN A 10 -3.11 15.39 3.80
C ASN A 10 -3.56 13.94 3.98
N SER A 11 -3.33 13.11 2.96
CA SER A 11 -3.65 11.69 2.97
C SER A 11 -2.43 10.79 3.10
N HIS A 12 -1.25 11.33 2.82
CA HIS A 12 0.00 10.60 2.83
C HIS A 12 0.97 11.22 3.83
N SER A 13 1.91 10.39 4.30
CA SER A 13 2.97 10.81 5.20
C SER A 13 3.87 11.88 4.57
N LYS A 14 4.42 12.74 5.41
CA LYS A 14 5.41 13.74 5.00
C LYS A 14 6.57 13.12 4.23
N GLY A 15 6.89 13.70 3.07
CA GLY A 15 7.97 13.22 2.20
C GLY A 15 7.59 12.05 1.29
N PHE A 16 6.30 11.75 1.13
CA PHE A 16 5.84 10.82 0.10
C PHE A 16 6.28 11.32 -1.29
N ASP A 17 6.90 10.44 -2.10
CA ASP A 17 7.58 10.80 -3.36
C ASP A 17 6.68 11.52 -4.36
N PHE A 18 5.37 11.28 -4.31
CA PHE A 18 4.39 11.91 -5.19
C PHE A 18 3.59 13.05 -4.53
N GLY A 19 4.01 13.51 -3.36
CA GLY A 19 3.40 14.60 -2.60
C GLY A 19 2.32 14.13 -1.61
N GLU A 20 2.18 14.86 -0.49
CA GLU A 20 1.29 14.50 0.64
C GLU A 20 -0.22 14.45 0.28
N LYS A 21 -0.58 14.96 -0.90
CA LYS A 21 -1.95 15.05 -1.46
C LYS A 21 -2.05 14.41 -2.85
N PHE A 22 -1.50 13.21 -3.01
CA PHE A 22 -1.36 12.60 -4.33
C PHE A 22 -2.70 12.16 -4.96
N SER A 23 -3.70 11.78 -4.17
CA SER A 23 -4.90 11.07 -4.65
C SER A 23 -6.04 11.97 -5.14
N GLY A 24 -5.78 13.26 -5.41
CA GLY A 24 -6.83 14.20 -5.83
C GLY A 24 -7.93 14.41 -4.77
N GLU A 25 -7.63 14.14 -3.50
CA GLU A 25 -8.60 14.12 -2.40
C GLU A 25 -9.13 15.49 -1.99
N GLU A 26 -8.64 16.57 -2.59
CA GLU A 26 -9.21 17.91 -2.40
C GLU A 26 -10.66 17.97 -2.90
N ASN A 27 -11.03 17.13 -3.88
CA ASN A 27 -12.36 17.08 -4.48
C ASN A 27 -13.20 15.88 -4.03
N ILE A 28 -12.75 15.13 -3.01
CA ILE A 28 -13.49 13.98 -2.50
C ILE A 28 -14.33 14.42 -1.30
N ASP A 29 -15.60 14.03 -1.29
CA ASP A 29 -16.49 14.28 -0.16
C ASP A 29 -15.96 13.63 1.12
N LYS A 30 -15.88 14.45 2.17
CA LYS A 30 -15.34 14.07 3.47
C LYS A 30 -16.48 13.90 4.46
N LEU A 31 -16.34 12.90 5.32
CA LEU A 31 -17.20 12.68 6.48
C LEU A 31 -16.35 12.59 7.74
N LYS A 32 -16.99 12.85 8.88
CA LYS A 32 -16.36 12.70 10.19
C LYS A 32 -16.62 11.31 10.76
N VAL A 33 -15.60 10.74 11.36
CA VAL A 33 -15.67 9.48 12.11
C VAL A 33 -14.96 9.65 13.45
N PRO A 34 -15.29 8.85 14.48
CA PRO A 34 -14.61 8.92 15.76
C PRO A 34 -13.09 8.75 15.61
N ALA A 35 -12.33 9.63 16.24
CA ALA A 35 -10.88 9.57 16.26
C ALA A 35 -10.39 8.45 17.19
N TYR A 36 -9.16 8.00 16.98
CA TYR A 36 -8.42 7.13 17.90
C TYR A 36 -8.61 7.54 19.38
N ALA A 37 -8.67 6.57 20.28
CA ALA A 37 -8.97 6.75 21.71
C ALA A 37 -10.37 7.32 22.00
N GLY A 38 -11.24 7.45 20.99
CA GLY A 38 -12.56 8.06 21.13
C GLY A 38 -12.51 9.56 21.44
N LYS A 39 -11.37 10.22 21.17
CA LYS A 39 -11.14 11.62 21.51
C LYS A 39 -11.37 12.51 20.30
N GLY A 40 -12.63 12.87 20.08
CA GLY A 40 -13.02 13.75 18.97
C GLY A 40 -13.27 12.99 17.68
N GLU A 41 -13.09 13.68 16.56
CA GLU A 41 -13.41 13.19 15.22
C GLU A 41 -12.29 13.50 14.24
N VAL A 42 -12.09 12.61 13.27
CA VAL A 42 -11.17 12.81 12.14
C VAL A 42 -11.97 12.78 10.83
N LEU A 43 -11.43 13.45 9.81
CA LEU A 43 -12.01 13.41 8.47
C LEU A 43 -11.56 12.16 7.73
N THR A 44 -12.48 11.52 7.02
CA THR A 44 -12.23 10.38 6.14
C THR A 44 -13.09 10.51 4.88
N HIS A 45 -12.89 9.64 3.89
CA HIS A 45 -13.78 9.54 2.73
C HIS A 45 -14.52 8.20 2.69
N ILE A 46 -15.55 8.11 1.85
CA ILE A 46 -16.48 6.97 1.85
C ILE A 46 -15.79 5.61 1.69
N ALA A 47 -14.82 5.49 0.77
CA ALA A 47 -14.11 4.23 0.55
C ALA A 47 -13.20 3.82 1.72
N TRP A 48 -12.57 4.76 2.44
CA TRP A 48 -11.80 4.44 3.65
C TRP A 48 -12.73 4.02 4.79
N ASN A 49 -13.87 4.69 4.96
CA ASN A 49 -14.83 4.31 6.00
C ASN A 49 -15.50 2.95 5.72
N ASP A 50 -15.82 2.64 4.46
CA ASP A 50 -16.30 1.32 4.06
C ASP A 50 -15.24 0.24 4.37
N TYR A 51 -13.97 0.49 4.03
CA TYR A 51 -12.88 -0.42 4.37
C TYR A 51 -12.70 -0.58 5.89
N ARG A 52 -12.81 0.51 6.66
CA ARG A 52 -12.79 0.49 8.13
C ARG A 52 -13.87 -0.44 8.69
N ILE A 53 -15.12 -0.31 8.23
CA ILE A 53 -16.24 -1.15 8.68
C ILE A 53 -16.03 -2.62 8.32
N LYS A 54 -15.49 -2.91 7.13
CA LYS A 54 -15.15 -4.29 6.72
C LYS A 54 -14.06 -4.90 7.59
N LEU A 55 -13.05 -4.12 7.99
CA LEU A 55 -12.05 -4.55 8.97
C LEU A 55 -12.68 -4.81 10.33
N GLU A 56 -13.55 -3.93 10.83
CA GLU A 56 -14.27 -4.12 12.09
C GLU A 56 -15.07 -5.43 12.10
N TYR A 57 -15.76 -5.74 11.00
CA TYR A 57 -16.45 -7.03 10.84
C TYR A 57 -15.48 -8.22 10.91
N LEU A 58 -14.37 -8.16 10.16
CA LEU A 58 -13.34 -9.19 10.20
C LEU A 58 -12.82 -9.40 11.62
N PHE A 59 -12.53 -8.32 12.35
CA PHE A 59 -11.98 -8.38 13.70
C PHE A 59 -13.00 -8.94 14.69
N ALA A 60 -14.27 -8.53 14.60
CA ALA A 60 -15.34 -9.08 15.42
C ALA A 60 -15.46 -10.60 15.24
N CYS A 61 -15.44 -11.08 14.00
CA CYS A 61 -15.56 -12.51 13.66
C CYS A 61 -14.37 -13.35 14.13
N ASN A 62 -13.19 -12.76 14.36
CA ASN A 62 -11.96 -13.48 14.69
C ASN A 62 -11.38 -13.08 16.06
N SER A 63 -12.17 -12.40 16.88
CA SER A 63 -11.73 -11.82 18.16
C SER A 63 -11.37 -12.85 19.24
N LYS A 64 -11.77 -14.13 19.06
CA LYS A 64 -11.43 -15.22 19.98
C LYS A 64 -10.08 -15.86 19.64
N GLU A 65 -9.72 -15.85 18.37
CA GLU A 65 -8.54 -16.53 17.83
C GLU A 65 -7.34 -15.59 17.72
N VAL A 66 -7.60 -14.30 17.44
CA VAL A 66 -6.55 -13.32 17.13
C VAL A 66 -6.82 -12.02 17.87
N LYS A 67 -5.73 -11.40 18.33
CA LYS A 67 -5.76 -10.09 18.94
C LYS A 67 -5.39 -9.02 17.91
N PHE A 68 -6.30 -8.06 17.72
CA PHE A 68 -6.12 -6.96 16.79
C PHE A 68 -5.79 -5.68 17.56
N TYR A 69 -4.81 -4.92 17.06
CA TYR A 69 -4.40 -3.65 17.67
C TYR A 69 -4.61 -2.51 16.68
N ASN A 70 -5.29 -1.46 17.13
CA ASN A 70 -5.25 -0.17 16.47
C ASN A 70 -4.09 0.62 17.08
N ALA A 71 -3.09 0.92 16.26
CA ALA A 71 -1.87 1.63 16.68
C ALA A 71 -1.60 2.84 15.80
N THR A 72 -2.66 3.56 15.44
CA THR A 72 -2.61 4.77 14.62
C THR A 72 -3.27 5.93 15.35
N GLU A 73 -2.48 6.63 16.18
CA GLU A 73 -2.96 7.68 17.07
C GLU A 73 -3.55 8.90 16.34
N GLY A 74 -3.12 9.15 15.10
CA GLY A 74 -3.67 10.21 14.24
C GLY A 74 -4.87 9.77 13.39
N GLY A 75 -5.27 8.51 13.48
CA GLY A 75 -6.26 7.90 12.59
C GLY A 75 -7.67 7.79 13.16
N ALA A 76 -8.53 7.12 12.39
CA ALA A 76 -9.86 6.75 12.81
C ALA A 76 -9.83 5.65 13.90
N ARG A 77 -10.83 5.69 14.79
CA ARG A 77 -11.12 4.58 15.69
C ARG A 77 -11.60 3.38 14.89
N ILE A 78 -11.04 2.21 15.17
CA ILE A 78 -11.43 0.94 14.57
C ILE A 78 -11.96 0.03 15.68
N ASN A 79 -13.25 -0.28 15.65
CA ASN A 79 -13.88 -1.14 16.66
C ASN A 79 -13.32 -2.58 16.62
N PHE A 80 -13.53 -3.31 17.73
CA PHE A 80 -13.06 -4.69 17.92
C PHE A 80 -11.52 -4.84 17.83
N THR A 81 -10.81 -3.75 18.12
CA THR A 81 -9.36 -3.73 18.31
C THR A 81 -9.03 -3.20 19.70
N GLU A 82 -7.85 -3.54 20.22
CA GLU A 82 -7.26 -2.85 21.35
C GLU A 82 -6.45 -1.64 20.88
N GLU A 83 -6.66 -0.50 21.52
CA GLU A 83 -5.91 0.73 21.23
C GLU A 83 -4.62 0.75 22.06
N LEU A 84 -3.48 0.74 21.37
CA LEU A 84 -2.15 0.91 21.93
C LEU A 84 -1.35 1.84 21.03
N SER A 85 -0.56 2.76 21.61
CA SER A 85 0.35 3.57 20.79
C SER A 85 1.30 2.68 19.97
N PHE A 86 1.78 3.20 18.83
CA PHE A 86 2.78 2.46 18.04
C PHE A 86 4.02 2.11 18.88
N LYS A 87 4.42 3.04 19.77
CA LYS A 87 5.52 2.83 20.72
C LYS A 87 5.23 1.67 21.68
N GLU A 88 4.07 1.65 22.32
CA GLU A 88 3.70 0.57 23.23
C GLU A 88 3.60 -0.78 22.51
N CYS A 89 3.08 -0.80 21.28
CA CYS A 89 3.10 -2.00 20.44
C CYS A 89 4.53 -2.48 20.22
N CYS A 90 5.46 -1.59 19.90
CA CYS A 90 6.87 -1.93 19.73
C CYS A 90 7.46 -2.51 21.03
N GLU A 91 7.29 -1.83 22.16
CA GLU A 91 7.85 -2.24 23.45
C GLU A 91 7.29 -3.58 23.94
N LYS A 92 5.99 -3.84 23.72
CA LYS A 92 5.31 -5.06 24.17
C LYS A 92 5.49 -6.25 23.22
N LEU A 93 5.49 -6.01 21.91
CA LEU A 93 5.40 -7.07 20.90
C LEU A 93 6.74 -7.35 20.19
N LEU A 94 7.63 -6.35 20.07
CA LEU A 94 8.95 -6.50 19.45
C LEU A 94 10.02 -6.89 20.47
N THR A 95 9.74 -7.92 21.27
CA THR A 95 10.63 -8.41 22.34
C THR A 95 11.78 -9.27 21.84
N LYS A 96 11.72 -9.73 20.60
CA LYS A 96 12.76 -10.56 19.98
C LYS A 96 13.60 -9.68 19.06
N GLU A 97 14.92 -9.80 19.18
CA GLU A 97 15.81 -9.22 18.18
C GLU A 97 15.50 -9.83 16.81
N LYS A 98 15.23 -8.97 15.83
CA LYS A 98 15.07 -9.43 14.45
C LYS A 98 16.39 -10.05 13.99
N PRO A 99 16.35 -11.17 13.25
CA PRO A 99 17.56 -11.69 12.62
C PRO A 99 18.16 -10.61 11.72
N LYS A 100 19.47 -10.39 11.87
CA LYS A 100 20.22 -9.52 10.96
C LYS A 100 20.45 -10.30 9.67
N PHE A 101 19.71 -9.96 8.63
CA PHE A 101 19.97 -10.47 7.29
C PHE A 101 21.15 -9.72 6.70
N GLU A 102 22.10 -10.45 6.12
CA GLU A 102 23.10 -9.81 5.26
C GLU A 102 22.38 -9.18 4.07
N LEU A 103 22.66 -7.90 3.81
CA LEU A 103 22.19 -7.27 2.59
C LEU A 103 22.75 -8.05 1.39
N PRO A 104 21.96 -8.23 0.30
CA PRO A 104 22.47 -8.86 -0.90
C PRO A 104 23.75 -8.17 -1.34
N LYS A 105 24.83 -8.95 -1.51
CA LYS A 105 26.09 -8.42 -2.04
C LYS A 105 25.82 -7.77 -3.39
N SER A 106 26.32 -6.56 -3.58
CA SER A 106 26.26 -5.90 -4.88
C SER A 106 26.85 -6.82 -5.95
N LEU A 107 26.22 -6.83 -7.13
CA LEU A 107 26.74 -7.60 -8.25
C LEU A 107 28.13 -7.08 -8.61
N THR A 108 29.06 -7.99 -8.88
CA THR A 108 30.31 -7.61 -9.52
C THR A 108 30.01 -7.00 -10.89
N LYS A 109 30.85 -6.08 -11.36
CA LYS A 109 30.69 -5.44 -12.67
C LYS A 109 30.43 -6.47 -13.78
N ASN A 110 31.24 -7.53 -13.86
CA ASN A 110 31.07 -8.60 -14.85
C ASN A 110 29.72 -9.32 -14.75
N ARG A 111 29.20 -9.56 -13.53
CA ARG A 111 27.90 -10.21 -13.33
C ARG A 111 26.77 -9.26 -13.71
N SER A 112 26.89 -7.98 -13.38
CA SER A 112 25.95 -6.92 -13.77
C SER A 112 25.89 -6.80 -15.30
N ASP A 113 27.03 -6.72 -15.97
CA ASP A 113 27.13 -6.59 -17.42
C ASP A 113 26.51 -7.80 -18.14
N LYS A 114 26.79 -9.02 -17.65
CA LYS A 114 26.19 -10.25 -18.20
C LYS A 114 24.66 -10.28 -18.06
N LEU A 115 24.13 -9.82 -16.92
CA LEU A 115 22.69 -9.71 -16.71
C LEU A 115 22.07 -8.63 -17.61
N LEU A 116 22.74 -7.50 -17.77
CA LEU A 116 22.29 -6.42 -18.65
C LEU A 116 22.23 -6.87 -20.11
N VAL A 117 23.21 -7.62 -20.60
CA VAL A 117 23.20 -8.18 -21.96
C VAL A 117 21.99 -9.11 -22.15
N LYS A 118 21.78 -10.06 -21.22
CA LYS A 118 20.61 -10.96 -21.28
C LYS A 118 19.28 -10.21 -21.24
N PHE A 119 19.22 -9.13 -20.46
CA PHE A 119 18.01 -8.30 -20.37
C PHE A 119 17.75 -7.57 -21.69
N LYS A 120 18.79 -6.99 -22.31
CA LYS A 120 18.71 -6.38 -23.64
C LYS A 120 18.27 -7.36 -24.72
N GLU A 121 18.86 -8.56 -24.74
CA GLU A 121 18.48 -9.63 -25.68
C GLU A 121 17.00 -10.02 -25.53
N LYS A 122 16.53 -10.14 -24.28
CA LYS A 122 15.13 -10.44 -24.01
C LYS A 122 14.20 -9.33 -24.49
N ILE A 123 14.52 -8.07 -24.18
CA ILE A 123 13.72 -6.92 -24.65
C ILE A 123 13.66 -6.88 -26.18
N GLN A 124 14.79 -7.10 -26.85
CA GLN A 124 14.82 -7.09 -28.32
C GLN A 124 13.92 -8.19 -28.88
N LYS A 125 14.00 -9.40 -28.34
CA LYS A 125 13.14 -10.52 -28.74
C LYS A 125 11.66 -10.22 -28.50
N ASP A 126 11.32 -9.64 -27.35
CA ASP A 126 9.94 -9.29 -27.01
C ASP A 126 9.40 -8.19 -27.95
N GLN A 127 10.22 -7.21 -28.33
CA GLN A 127 9.87 -6.21 -29.34
C GLN A 127 9.64 -6.82 -30.72
N ASP A 128 10.50 -7.74 -31.14
CA ASP A 128 10.35 -8.41 -32.44
C ASP A 128 9.10 -9.30 -32.49
N ASN A 129 8.79 -9.99 -31.38
CA ASN A 129 7.55 -10.75 -31.23
C ASN A 129 6.32 -9.82 -31.30
N ALA A 130 6.35 -8.68 -30.61
CA ALA A 130 5.25 -7.71 -30.65
C ALA A 130 5.02 -7.15 -32.06
N LYS A 131 6.10 -6.86 -32.81
CA LYS A 131 6.01 -6.44 -34.22
C LYS A 131 5.39 -7.53 -35.10
N ARG A 132 5.80 -8.79 -34.93
CA ARG A 132 5.20 -9.92 -35.66
C ARG A 132 3.71 -10.04 -35.38
N PHE A 133 3.33 -10.03 -34.11
CA PHE A 133 1.93 -10.10 -33.70
C PHE A 133 1.09 -8.96 -34.28
N LEU A 134 1.63 -7.73 -34.28
CA LEU A 134 0.97 -6.58 -34.91
C LEU A 134 0.78 -6.79 -36.42
N ASN A 135 1.81 -7.27 -37.12
CA ASN A 135 1.72 -7.54 -38.56
C ASN A 135 0.68 -8.62 -38.87
N ASP A 136 0.66 -9.71 -38.10
CA ASP A 136 -0.32 -10.80 -38.26
C ASP A 136 -1.75 -10.28 -38.03
N ALA A 137 -1.95 -9.44 -37.01
CA ALA A 137 -3.24 -8.83 -36.73
C ALA A 137 -3.71 -7.88 -37.86
N LEU A 138 -2.78 -7.10 -38.43
CA LEU A 138 -3.07 -6.22 -39.57
C LEU A 138 -3.41 -7.00 -40.84
N ALA A 139 -2.67 -8.08 -41.13
CA ALA A 139 -2.94 -8.95 -42.27
C ALA A 139 -4.31 -9.63 -42.14
N LEU A 140 -4.64 -10.15 -40.95
CA LEU A 140 -5.96 -10.73 -40.68
C LEU A 140 -7.08 -9.70 -40.86
N LYS A 141 -6.89 -8.48 -40.36
CA LYS A 141 -7.85 -7.39 -40.53
C LYS A 141 -8.13 -7.12 -42.01
N GLN A 142 -7.09 -7.04 -42.85
CA GLN A 142 -7.24 -6.83 -44.30
C GLN A 142 -7.97 -7.96 -45.03
N ILE A 143 -7.92 -9.19 -44.52
CA ILE A 143 -8.65 -10.33 -45.11
C ILE A 143 -10.14 -10.31 -44.71
N LEU A 144 -10.45 -9.74 -43.55
CA LEU A 144 -11.81 -9.69 -43.00
C LEU A 144 -12.60 -8.44 -43.45
N GLU A 145 -11.93 -7.39 -43.91
CA GLU A 145 -12.50 -6.19 -44.54
C GLU A 145 -12.64 -6.35 -46.06
#